data_AF-A0AB40BRA7-F1
#
_entry.id   AF-A0AB40BRA7-F1
#
_cell.length_a   1.000
_cell.length_b   1.000
_cell.length_c   1.000
_cell.angle_alpha   90.00
_cell.angle_beta   90.00
_cell.angle_gamma   90.00
#
_symmetry.space_group_name_H-M   'P 1'
#
loop_
_entity.id
_entity.type
_entity.pdbx_description
1 polymer ?
#
loop_
_entity_poly.entity_id
_entity_poly.type
_entity_poly.pdbx_seq_one_letter_code
_entity_poly.pdbx_strand_id
1 'polypeptide(L)'
;MEDAKEEEASSKSSSSIQSVSCIKCFDALWFCYSPFHQMQQYYRYGNFDNCFGKWNALFDCLSLKTKRPSEVQEILEAREKAKPHIWTYRTVEEASANWWKMYSHIVTAPRRPDQQFPGNRGPSSE
;
A
#
# COMPACT_ATOMS: atom_id res chain seq x y z
N MET A 1 36.83 14.52 4.98
CA MET A 1 36.17 13.22 5.24
C MET A 1 35.21 13.51 6.37
N GLU A 2 34.05 14.01 6.00
CA GLU A 2 33.08 14.58 6.94
C GLU A 2 31.75 13.86 6.77
N ASP A 3 31.23 13.52 7.95
CA ASP A 3 29.85 13.33 8.35
C ASP A 3 29.19 11.96 8.18
N ALA A 4 29.03 11.36 9.37
CA ALA A 4 28.32 10.15 9.69
C ALA A 4 26.81 10.31 9.44
N LYS A 5 26.24 9.25 8.89
CA LYS A 5 24.82 9.05 8.64
C LYS A 5 24.16 8.47 9.89
N GLU A 6 23.36 9.27 10.59
CA GLU A 6 22.39 8.77 11.56
C GLU A 6 21.02 8.64 10.89
N GLU A 7 20.57 7.40 10.73
CA GLU A 7 19.17 7.04 10.59
C GLU A 7 18.55 6.96 11.99
N GLU A 8 17.52 7.76 12.25
CA GLU A 8 16.54 7.52 13.31
C GLU A 8 15.19 8.06 12.82
N ALA A 9 14.48 7.22 12.06
CA ALA A 9 13.06 7.44 11.77
C ALA A 9 12.27 7.06 13.03
N SER A 10 12.16 8.06 13.90
CA SER A 10 11.35 8.10 15.12
C SER A 10 9.97 7.46 14.91
N SER A 11 9.74 6.35 15.61
CA SER A 11 8.42 5.76 15.78
C SER A 11 8.05 5.77 17.26
N LYS A 12 6.83 6.27 17.53
CA LYS A 12 6.07 6.34 18.79
C LYS A 12 6.36 7.53 19.72
N SER A 13 5.36 8.41 19.83
CA SER A 13 4.78 8.76 21.15
C SER A 13 3.39 9.42 21.03
N SER A 14 2.43 8.81 21.73
CA SER A 14 1.36 9.41 22.55
C SER A 14 0.70 10.73 22.12
N SER A 15 -0.59 10.62 21.80
CA SER A 15 -1.71 11.50 22.23
C SER A 15 -1.39 12.97 22.53
N SER A 16 -0.79 13.67 21.58
CA SER A 16 -0.84 15.12 21.49
C SER A 16 -1.54 15.46 20.18
N ILE A 17 -2.35 16.50 20.17
CA ILE A 17 -3.02 16.99 18.96
C ILE A 17 -1.93 17.22 17.91
N GLN A 18 -1.76 16.28 16.97
CA GLN A 18 -0.72 16.36 15.95
C GLN A 18 -1.07 17.55 15.07
N SER A 19 -0.41 18.68 15.30
CA SER A 19 -0.56 19.83 14.43
C SER A 19 -0.08 19.41 13.03
N VAL A 20 -0.96 19.47 12.04
CA VAL A 20 -0.63 19.06 10.67
C VAL A 20 0.43 20.01 10.12
N SER A 21 1.60 19.47 9.76
CA SER A 21 2.72 20.23 9.20
C SER A 21 2.69 20.15 7.67
N CYS A 22 2.24 21.22 7.03
CA CYS A 22 2.12 21.29 5.56
C CYS A 22 3.45 21.54 4.84
N ILE A 23 4.55 21.68 5.59
CA ILE A 23 5.87 21.97 5.03
C ILE A 23 6.34 20.87 4.07
N LYS A 24 5.99 19.60 4.34
CA LYS A 24 6.33 18.47 3.47
C LYS A 24 5.59 18.51 2.13
N CYS A 25 4.33 18.96 2.13
CA CYS A 25 3.55 19.14 0.91
C CYS A 25 4.10 20.31 0.08
N PHE A 26 4.52 21.39 0.75
CA PHE A 26 5.14 22.54 0.11
C PHE A 26 6.49 22.19 -0.52
N ASP A 27 7.36 21.51 0.23
CA ASP A 27 8.66 21.05 -0.24
C ASP A 27 8.52 20.15 -1.48
N ALA A 28 7.58 19.20 -1.46
CA ALA A 28 7.28 18.35 -2.60
C ALA A 28 6.77 19.13 -3.84
N LEU A 29 5.99 20.20 -3.63
CA LEU A 29 5.54 21.08 -4.70
C LEU A 29 6.70 21.88 -5.29
N TRP A 30 7.55 22.42 -4.42
CA TRP A 30 8.74 23.16 -4.82
C TRP A 30 9.70 22.29 -5.65
N PHE A 31 9.94 21.06 -5.22
CA PHE A 31 10.74 20.10 -5.99
C PHE A 31 10.13 19.78 -7.36
N CYS A 32 8.80 19.72 -7.46
CA CYS A 32 8.13 19.49 -8.74
C CYS A 32 8.37 20.62 -9.75
N TYR A 33 8.38 21.88 -9.28
CA TYR A 33 8.72 23.04 -10.10
C TYR A 33 10.24 23.25 -10.30
N SER A 34 11.08 22.44 -9.66
CA SER A 34 12.52 22.58 -9.84
C SER A 34 12.92 22.30 -11.30
N PRO A 35 13.86 23.07 -11.88
CA PRO A 35 14.32 22.87 -13.26
C PRO A 35 14.83 21.45 -13.50
N PHE A 36 15.47 20.84 -12.50
CA PHE A 36 15.96 19.47 -12.59
C PHE A 36 14.81 18.46 -12.82
N HIS A 37 13.74 18.54 -12.02
CA HIS A 37 12.60 17.64 -12.15
C HIS A 37 11.87 17.86 -13.49
N GLN A 38 11.60 19.12 -13.85
CA GLN A 38 10.91 19.46 -15.09
C GLN A 38 11.67 18.97 -16.33
N MET A 39 12.99 19.17 -16.36
CA MET A 39 13.82 18.66 -17.46
C MET A 39 13.86 17.12 -17.47
N GLN A 40 13.96 16.47 -16.31
CA GLN A 40 13.95 15.01 -16.23
C GLN A 40 12.64 14.40 -16.77
N GLN A 41 11.49 14.99 -16.43
CA GLN A 41 10.20 14.54 -16.98
C GLN A 41 10.12 14.78 -18.49
N TYR A 42 10.56 15.94 -18.95
CA TYR A 42 10.57 16.27 -20.38
C TYR A 42 11.42 15.30 -21.19
N TYR A 43 12.64 14.98 -20.74
CA TYR A 43 13.49 14.01 -21.43
C TYR A 43 12.94 12.58 -21.40
N ARG A 44 12.18 12.20 -20.36
CA ARG A 44 11.64 10.84 -20.23
C ARG A 44 10.31 10.64 -20.95
N TYR A 45 9.42 11.62 -20.89
CA TYR A 45 8.03 11.49 -21.34
C TYR A 45 7.62 12.55 -22.37
N GLY A 46 8.46 13.54 -22.66
CA GLY A 46 8.20 14.56 -23.67
C GLY A 46 7.24 15.67 -23.24
N ASN A 47 6.89 15.76 -21.96
CA ASN A 47 6.00 16.78 -21.43
C ASN A 47 6.54 17.39 -20.13
N PHE A 48 6.06 18.59 -19.82
CA PHE A 48 6.30 19.22 -18.53
C PHE A 48 5.20 18.81 -17.56
N ASP A 49 5.58 18.45 -16.34
CA ASP A 49 4.63 18.18 -15.27
C ASP A 49 3.93 19.48 -14.85
N ASN A 50 2.61 19.43 -14.67
CA ASN A 50 1.80 20.56 -14.21
C ASN A 50 1.73 20.66 -12.68
N CYS A 51 2.33 19.70 -11.96
CA CYS A 51 2.41 19.66 -10.50
C CYS A 51 1.05 19.72 -9.79
N PHE A 52 -0.06 19.50 -10.49
CA PHE A 52 -1.40 19.73 -9.97
C PHE A 52 -1.73 18.82 -8.77
N GLY A 53 -1.26 17.57 -8.81
CA GLY A 53 -1.42 16.64 -7.68
C GLY A 53 -0.71 17.11 -6.40
N LYS A 54 0.48 17.72 -6.52
CA LYS A 54 1.22 18.27 -5.37
C LYS A 54 0.57 19.55 -4.85
N TRP A 55 0.01 20.36 -5.75
CA TRP A 55 -0.76 21.55 -5.42
C TRP A 55 -2.02 21.20 -4.62
N ASN A 56 -2.78 20.20 -5.06
CA ASN A 56 -3.96 19.74 -4.34
C ASN A 56 -3.58 19.19 -2.96
N ALA A 57 -2.49 18.42 -2.84
CA ALA A 57 -2.04 17.93 -1.55
C ALA A 57 -1.66 19.07 -0.57
N LEU A 58 -1.06 20.15 -1.07
CA LEU A 58 -0.77 21.35 -0.27
C LEU A 58 -2.07 22.06 0.15
N PHE A 59 -3.01 22.24 -0.77
CA PHE A 59 -4.30 22.86 -0.49
C PHE A 59 -5.13 22.04 0.50
N ASP A 60 -5.15 20.72 0.35
CA ASP A 60 -5.79 19.79 1.28
C ASP A 60 -5.18 19.90 2.68
N CYS A 61 -3.85 20.02 2.77
CA CYS A 61 -3.19 20.20 4.06
C CYS A 61 -3.55 21.55 4.71
N LEU A 62 -3.54 22.63 3.92
CA LEU A 62 -3.90 23.97 4.42
C LEU A 62 -5.37 24.04 4.83
N SER A 63 -6.26 23.41 4.07
CA SER A 63 -7.69 23.34 4.41
C SER A 63 -7.95 22.50 5.66
N LEU A 64 -7.17 21.45 5.91
CA LEU A 64 -7.23 20.71 7.17
C LEU A 64 -6.69 21.55 8.35
N LYS A 65 -5.66 22.36 8.12
CA LYS A 65 -5.09 23.22 9.16
C LYS A 65 -6.05 24.32 9.63
N THR A 66 -7.00 24.73 8.79
CA THR A 66 -8.02 25.74 9.14
C THR A 66 -9.24 25.17 9.88
N LYS A 67 -9.37 23.84 9.98
CA LYS A 67 -10.46 23.17 10.71
C LYS A 67 -10.14 23.05 12.20
N ARG A 68 -11.18 22.77 13.01
CA ARG A 68 -11.01 22.53 14.45
C ARG A 68 -10.18 21.26 14.67
N PRO A 69 -9.32 21.21 15.70
CA PRO A 69 -8.43 20.08 15.93
C PRO A 69 -9.18 18.76 16.17
N SER A 70 -10.39 18.80 16.75
CA SER A 70 -11.27 17.63 16.93
C SER A 70 -11.76 17.06 15.61
N GLU A 71 -12.17 17.91 14.67
CA GLU A 71 -12.62 17.52 13.34
C GLU A 71 -11.44 16.99 12.50
N VAL A 72 -10.25 17.57 12.66
CA VAL A 72 -9.04 17.13 11.96
C VAL A 72 -8.66 15.70 12.35
N GLN A 73 -8.73 15.36 13.64
CA GLN A 73 -8.44 14.00 14.12
C GLN A 73 -9.41 12.98 13.52
N GLU A 74 -10.71 13.28 13.53
CA GLU A 74 -11.72 12.41 12.93
C GLU A 74 -11.47 12.19 11.43
N ILE A 75 -11.14 13.25 10.69
CA ILE A 75 -10.83 13.16 9.26
C ILE A 75 -9.57 12.31 9.01
N LEU A 76 -8.53 12.47 9.83
CA LEU A 76 -7.31 11.67 9.70
C LEU A 76 -7.57 10.20 10.01
N GLU A 77 -8.31 9.89 11.07
CA GLU A 77 -8.68 8.53 11.42
C GLU A 77 -9.55 7.87 10.35
N ALA A 78 -10.53 8.60 9.80
CA ALA A 78 -11.36 8.09 8.71
C ALA A 78 -10.53 7.77 7.46
N ARG A 79 -9.55 8.64 7.15
CA ARG A 79 -8.61 8.41 6.04
C ARG A 79 -7.72 7.20 6.31
N GLU A 80 -7.28 6.97 7.55
CA GLU A 80 -6.50 5.78 7.91
C GLU A 80 -7.32 4.50 7.82
N LYS A 81 -8.57 4.51 8.30
CA LYS A 81 -9.50 3.37 8.19
C LYS A 81 -9.85 3.05 6.74
N ALA A 82 -9.93 4.06 5.87
CA ALA A 82 -10.22 3.90 4.45
C ALA A 82 -9.02 3.39 3.63
N LYS A 83 -7.77 3.53 4.13
CA LYS A 83 -6.61 2.98 3.43
C LYS A 83 -6.74 1.46 3.37
N PRO A 84 -6.68 0.83 2.18
CA PRO A 84 -6.64 -0.61 2.08
C PRO A 84 -5.37 -1.09 2.79
N HIS A 85 -5.56 -1.82 3.88
CA HIS A 85 -4.45 -2.39 4.62
C HIS A 85 -3.85 -3.55 3.81
N ILE A 86 -2.51 -3.66 3.82
CA ILE A 86 -1.77 -4.67 3.04
C ILE A 86 -2.29 -6.09 3.32
N TRP A 87 -2.77 -6.35 4.54
CA TRP A 87 -3.24 -7.65 5.00
C TRP A 87 -4.72 -7.64 5.37
N THR A 88 -5.61 -7.69 4.38
CA THR A 88 -7.03 -7.98 4.62
C THR A 88 -7.21 -9.50 4.78
N TYR A 89 -7.65 -9.95 5.96
CA TYR A 89 -8.05 -11.35 6.13
C TYR A 89 -9.35 -11.60 5.38
N ARG A 90 -9.36 -12.63 4.54
CA ARG A 90 -10.58 -13.14 3.90
C ARG A 90 -11.36 -13.98 4.91
N THR A 91 -12.68 -14.06 4.75
CA THR A 91 -13.46 -15.03 5.52
C THR A 91 -13.09 -16.45 5.09
N VAL A 92 -13.43 -17.45 5.91
CA VAL A 92 -13.11 -18.86 5.62
C VAL A 92 -13.73 -19.29 4.28
N GLU A 93 -14.95 -18.83 4.00
CA GLU A 93 -15.70 -19.11 2.78
C GLU A 93 -15.01 -18.48 1.57
N GLU A 94 -14.66 -17.19 1.65
CA GLU A 94 -13.96 -16.47 0.58
C GLU A 94 -12.55 -17.02 0.32
N ALA A 95 -11.84 -17.40 1.38
CA ALA A 95 -10.53 -18.03 1.28
C ALA A 95 -10.63 -19.39 0.57
N SER A 96 -11.61 -20.22 0.94
CA SER A 96 -11.83 -21.53 0.31
C SER A 96 -12.20 -21.41 -1.17
N ALA A 97 -13.11 -20.49 -1.52
CA ALA A 97 -13.51 -20.25 -2.90
C ALA A 97 -12.34 -19.71 -3.75
N ASN A 98 -11.53 -18.81 -3.19
CA ASN A 98 -10.35 -18.31 -3.88
C ASN A 98 -9.27 -19.37 -4.06
N TRP A 99 -9.06 -20.22 -3.05
CA TRP A 99 -8.15 -21.36 -3.15
C TRP A 99 -8.53 -22.27 -4.32
N TRP A 100 -9.82 -22.66 -4.40
CA TRP A 100 -10.31 -23.45 -5.53
C TRP A 100 -10.16 -22.72 -6.86
N LYS A 101 -10.42 -21.41 -6.92
CA LYS A 101 -10.21 -20.61 -8.14
C LYS A 101 -8.75 -20.62 -8.61
N MET A 102 -7.79 -20.49 -7.69
CA MET A 102 -6.37 -20.44 -8.04
C MET A 102 -5.77 -21.83 -8.30
N TYR A 103 -6.14 -22.84 -7.51
CA TYR A 103 -5.45 -24.13 -7.44
C TYR A 103 -6.28 -25.33 -7.90
N SER A 104 -7.48 -25.13 -8.44
CA SER A 104 -8.32 -26.21 -9.00
C SER A 104 -7.55 -27.10 -9.98
N HIS A 105 -6.70 -26.50 -10.82
CA HIS A 105 -5.89 -27.23 -11.79
C HIS A 105 -4.85 -28.17 -11.16
N ILE A 106 -4.38 -27.90 -9.94
CA ILE A 106 -3.40 -28.74 -9.22
C ILE A 106 -4.10 -29.94 -8.59
N VAL A 107 -5.28 -29.73 -8.00
CA VAL A 107 -6.03 -30.79 -7.30
C VAL A 107 -6.77 -31.70 -8.28
N THR A 108 -7.28 -31.15 -9.37
CA THR A 108 -8.09 -31.88 -10.37
C THR A 108 -7.27 -32.39 -11.54
N ALA A 109 -5.96 -32.09 -11.60
CA ALA A 109 -5.09 -32.68 -12.61
C ALA A 109 -5.19 -34.21 -12.52
N PRO A 110 -5.38 -34.91 -13.65
CA PRO A 110 -5.29 -36.36 -13.64
C PRO A 110 -3.93 -36.72 -13.07
N ARG A 111 -3.91 -37.59 -12.04
CA ARG A 111 -2.66 -38.12 -11.52
C ARG A 111 -1.87 -38.63 -12.72
N ARG A 112 -0.62 -38.21 -12.83
CA ARG A 112 0.25 -38.78 -13.86
C ARG A 112 0.22 -40.31 -13.73
N PRO A 113 0.24 -41.07 -14.83
CA PRO A 113 0.10 -42.53 -14.80
C PRO A 113 1.14 -43.26 -13.91
N ASP A 114 2.24 -42.59 -13.56
CA ASP A 114 3.31 -43.08 -12.70
C ASP A 114 2.98 -43.01 -11.18
N GLN A 115 1.90 -42.33 -10.77
CA GLN A 115 1.48 -42.24 -9.37
C GLN A 115 0.38 -43.23 -8.95
N GLN A 116 0.09 -44.25 -9.76
CA GLN A 116 -0.75 -45.36 -9.34
C GLN A 116 0.00 -46.17 -8.27
N PHE A 117 -0.15 -45.79 -7.00
CA PHE A 117 0.24 -46.66 -5.89
C PHE A 117 -0.47 -48.02 -6.09
N PRO A 118 0.25 -49.15 -5.98
CA PRO A 118 -0.37 -50.46 -6.11
C PRO A 118 -1.47 -50.56 -5.06
N GLY A 119 -2.70 -50.76 -5.53
CA GLY A 119 -3.89 -50.83 -4.69
C GLY A 119 -3.71 -51.85 -3.58
N ASN A 120 -4.12 -51.47 -2.38
CA ASN A 120 -4.33 -52.38 -1.27
C ASN A 120 -5.20 -53.54 -1.75
N ARG A 121 -4.63 -54.74 -1.74
CA ARG A 121 -5.37 -55.99 -1.87
C ARG A 121 -6.25 -56.08 -0.61
N GLY A 122 -7.53 -55.78 -0.75
CA GLY A 122 -8.52 -56.12 0.27
C GLY A 122 -8.49 -57.62 0.57
N PRO A 123 -8.89 -58.05 1.78
CA PRO A 123 -8.75 -59.45 2.17
C PRO A 123 -9.63 -60.33 1.29
N SER A 124 -9.04 -61.39 0.73
CA SER A 124 -9.76 -62.47 0.07
C SER A 124 -10.69 -63.14 1.08
N SER A 125 -11.99 -63.05 0.84
CA SER A 125 -12.99 -63.92 1.44
C SER A 125 -13.03 -65.25 0.67
N GLU A 126 -12.74 -66.33 1.41
CA GLU A 126 -13.03 -67.77 1.20
C GLU A 126 -12.75 -68.44 -0.15
#